data_AF-A0A6L7QPQ9-F1
#
_entry.id   AF-A0A6L7QPQ9-F1
#
_cell.length_a   1.000
_cell.length_b   1.000
_cell.length_c   1.000
_cell.angle_alpha   90.00
_cell.angle_beta   90.00
_cell.angle_gamma   90.00
#
_symmetry.space_group_name_H-M   'P 1'
#
loop_
_entity.id
_entity.type
_entity.pdbx_description
1 polymer ?
#
loop_
_entity_poly.entity_id
_entity_poly.type
_entity_poly.pdbx_seq_one_letter_code
_entity_poly.pdbx_strand_id
1 'polypeptide(L)'
;MTTLVHVTHEAVQQAGGIGTVLRGLITARSYRAHCQRTILLGPLTEPDSAQPLGPDGEILYDASRSIRAADVADQLSAVERKFGVRLVYGRRLLTQDGRRASPEILLVDVSRPPERLNEFKRDLFLHFGLESHRYEHHWEYEQY
;
A
#
# COMPACT_ATOMS: atom_id res chain seq x y z
N MET A 1 -18.32 -6.47 10.76
CA MET A 1 -16.91 -6.85 10.54
C MET A 1 -16.14 -5.56 10.29
N THR A 2 -15.19 -5.21 11.16
CA THR A 2 -14.41 -3.97 11.05
C THR A 2 -13.17 -4.23 10.21
N THR A 3 -13.04 -3.47 9.12
CA THR A 3 -11.86 -3.43 8.26
C THR A 3 -11.11 -2.14 8.51
N LEU A 4 -9.80 -2.23 8.75
CA LEU A 4 -8.92 -1.06 8.83
C LEU A 4 -7.88 -1.11 7.71
N VAL A 5 -7.67 0.04 7.08
CA VAL A 5 -6.62 0.25 6.08
C VAL A 5 -5.64 1.25 6.65
N HIS A 6 -4.39 0.83 6.84
CA HIS A 6 -3.29 1.71 7.23
C HIS A 6 -2.54 2.11 5.98
N VAL A 7 -2.57 3.40 5.64
CA VAL A 7 -1.85 3.96 4.51
C VAL A 7 -0.52 4.50 5.00
N THR A 8 0.60 3.94 4.54
CA THR A 8 1.94 4.30 5.01
C THR A 8 3.03 3.96 4.00
N HIS A 9 4.10 4.75 3.99
CA HIS A 9 5.33 4.42 3.25
C HIS A 9 6.07 3.21 3.84
N GLU A 10 5.76 2.83 5.09
CA GLU A 10 6.37 1.68 5.78
C GLU A 10 5.50 0.41 5.75
N ALA A 11 4.67 0.23 4.71
CA ALA A 11 3.79 -0.93 4.58
C ALA A 11 4.56 -2.26 4.52
N VAL A 12 5.75 -2.25 3.92
CA VAL A 12 6.65 -3.42 3.82
C VAL A 12 8.05 -3.10 4.32
N GLN A 13 8.68 -2.06 3.81
CA GLN A 13 10.03 -1.66 4.21
C GLN A 13 9.96 -0.78 5.46
N GLN A 14 10.66 -1.18 6.51
CA GLN A 14 10.77 -0.38 7.72
C GLN A 14 11.92 0.62 7.55
N ALA A 15 11.58 1.88 7.32
CA ALA A 15 12.55 2.97 7.27
C ALA A 15 12.66 3.70 8.63
N GLY A 16 11.67 3.55 9.51
CA GLY A 16 11.57 4.30 10.76
C GLY A 16 10.73 3.60 11.83
N GLY A 17 10.12 4.42 12.69
CA GLY A 17 9.34 3.94 13.84
C GLY A 17 7.94 3.45 13.49
N ILE A 18 7.36 3.91 12.37
CA ILE A 18 5.95 3.66 12.04
C ILE A 18 5.71 2.17 11.78
N GLY A 19 6.58 1.52 11.00
CA GLY A 19 6.45 0.09 10.74
C GLY A 19 6.56 -0.75 12.02
N THR A 20 7.37 -0.31 12.98
CA THR A 20 7.48 -0.95 14.31
C THR A 20 6.19 -0.79 15.11
N VAL A 21 5.61 0.40 15.14
CA VAL A 21 4.33 0.67 15.79
C VAL A 21 3.22 -0.16 15.18
N LEU A 22 3.09 -0.18 13.85
CA LEU A 22 2.06 -0.95 13.14
C LEU A 22 2.23 -2.45 13.39
N ARG A 23 3.45 -2.98 13.37
CA ARG A 23 3.72 -4.39 13.72
C ARG A 23 3.25 -4.72 15.14
N GLY A 24 3.56 -3.86 16.11
CA GLY A 24 3.12 -4.04 17.50
C GLY A 24 1.60 -3.94 17.67
N LEU A 25 0.97 -3.00 16.99
CA LEU A 25 -0.46 -2.76 17.01
C LEU A 25 -1.22 -3.94 16.38
N ILE A 26 -0.87 -4.34 15.16
CA ILE A 26 -1.57 -5.37 14.39
C ILE A 26 -1.47 -6.75 15.06
N THR A 27 -0.35 -7.02 15.73
CA THR A 27 -0.16 -8.26 16.50
C THR A 27 -0.78 -8.21 17.90
N ALA A 28 -1.27 -7.07 18.38
CA ALA A 28 -1.91 -6.95 19.69
C ALA A 28 -3.24 -7.70 19.76
N ARG A 29 -3.48 -8.38 20.89
CA ARG A 29 -4.73 -9.14 21.11
C ARG A 29 -5.96 -8.23 21.09
N SER A 30 -5.88 -7.07 21.74
CA SER A 30 -6.95 -6.07 21.78
C SER A 30 -7.30 -5.57 20.38
N TYR A 31 -6.30 -5.25 19.55
CA TYR A 31 -6.51 -4.82 18.19
C TYR A 31 -7.21 -5.91 17.36
N ARG A 32 -6.71 -7.14 17.39
CA ARG A 32 -7.29 -8.28 16.66
C ARG A 32 -8.70 -8.66 17.11
N ALA A 33 -9.05 -8.40 18.38
CA ALA A 33 -10.40 -8.62 18.87
C ALA A 33 -11.43 -7.66 18.25
N HIS A 34 -11.00 -6.46 17.82
CA HIS A 34 -11.87 -5.42 17.29
C HIS A 34 -11.73 -5.22 15.77
N CYS A 35 -10.60 -5.61 15.19
CA CYS A 35 -10.27 -5.42 13.77
C CYS A 35 -10.06 -6.78 13.12
N GLN A 36 -11.08 -7.29 12.42
CA GLN A 36 -11.02 -8.63 11.81
C GLN A 36 -10.23 -8.64 10.50
N ARG A 37 -10.18 -7.51 9.79
CA ARG A 37 -9.42 -7.36 8.55
C ARG A 37 -8.53 -6.13 8.63
N THR A 38 -7.25 -6.32 8.31
CA THR A 38 -6.26 -5.23 8.28
C THR A 38 -5.55 -5.28 6.94
N ILE A 39 -5.48 -4.12 6.28
CA ILE A 39 -4.77 -3.91 5.03
C ILE A 39 -3.68 -2.87 5.26
N LEU A 40 -2.42 -3.20 4.94
CA LEU A 40 -1.36 -2.22 4.84
C LEU A 40 -1.27 -1.76 3.37
N LEU A 41 -1.56 -0.49 3.13
CA LEU A 41 -1.45 0.14 1.81
C LEU A 41 -0.18 0.98 1.77
N GLY A 42 0.64 0.82 0.74
CA GLY A 42 1.84 1.65 0.58
C GLY A 42 2.40 1.64 -0.84
N PRO A 43 3.49 2.38 -1.08
CA PRO A 43 4.19 2.37 -2.35
C PRO A 43 4.94 1.04 -2.55
N LEU A 44 4.99 0.57 -3.80
CA LEU A 44 5.92 -0.44 -4.25
C LEU A 44 7.26 0.24 -4.55
N THR A 45 8.18 0.21 -3.58
CA THR A 45 9.48 0.91 -3.66
C THR A 45 10.49 0.22 -4.56
N GLU A 46 10.39 -1.11 -4.72
CA GLU A 46 11.27 -1.92 -5.58
C GLU A 46 10.43 -2.75 -6.57
N PRO A 47 9.96 -2.16 -7.69
CA PRO A 47 9.06 -2.83 -8.64
C PRO A 47 9.63 -4.12 -9.26
N ASP A 48 10.95 -4.20 -9.37
CA ASP A 48 11.68 -5.34 -9.94
C ASP A 48 12.06 -6.39 -8.90
N SER A 49 11.83 -6.14 -7.62
CA SER A 49 12.17 -7.09 -6.54
C SER A 49 11.41 -8.40 -6.72
N ALA A 50 12.10 -9.54 -6.63
CA ALA A 50 11.45 -10.85 -6.65
C ALA A 50 10.48 -11.04 -5.47
N GLN A 51 10.71 -10.34 -4.35
CA GLN A 51 9.96 -10.45 -3.10
C GLN A 51 9.42 -9.08 -2.66
N PRO A 52 8.47 -8.47 -3.41
CA PRO A 52 7.95 -7.13 -3.13
C PRO A 52 7.23 -7.02 -1.79
N LEU A 53 6.76 -8.14 -1.22
CA LEU A 53 6.12 -8.20 0.11
C LEU A 53 7.09 -8.60 1.24
N GLY A 54 8.39 -8.74 0.93
CA GLY A 54 9.42 -9.27 1.82
C GLY A 54 9.44 -10.80 1.89
N PRO A 55 10.36 -11.38 2.67
CA PRO A 55 10.60 -12.83 2.70
C PRO A 55 9.44 -13.64 3.29
N ASP A 56 8.67 -13.05 4.19
CA ASP A 56 7.48 -13.65 4.82
C ASP A 56 6.18 -13.34 4.08
N GLY A 57 6.29 -12.90 2.82
CA GLY A 57 5.18 -12.45 1.99
C GLY A 57 4.72 -13.50 0.98
N GLU A 58 3.40 -13.63 0.83
CA GLU A 58 2.75 -14.42 -0.20
C GLU A 58 2.05 -13.48 -1.18
N ILE A 59 2.43 -13.53 -2.46
CA ILE A 59 1.80 -12.73 -3.52
C ILE A 59 0.55 -13.47 -4.01
N LEU A 60 -0.60 -12.81 -3.91
CA LEU A 60 -1.89 -13.34 -4.37
C LEU A 60 -2.34 -12.65 -5.66
N TYR A 61 -1.81 -11.47 -5.97
CA TYR A 61 -2.07 -10.73 -7.19
C TYR A 61 -0.84 -9.93 -7.63
N ASP A 62 -0.44 -10.11 -8.88
CA ASP A 62 0.49 -9.25 -9.61
C ASP A 62 0.29 -9.53 -11.11
N ALA A 63 -0.39 -8.61 -11.81
CA ALA A 63 -0.74 -8.81 -13.21
C ALA A 63 0.49 -8.90 -14.12
N SER A 64 1.59 -8.21 -13.79
CA SER A 64 2.82 -8.26 -14.60
C SER A 64 3.52 -9.63 -14.54
N ARG A 65 3.20 -10.43 -13.51
CA ARG A 65 3.69 -11.80 -13.31
C ARG A 65 2.62 -12.86 -13.56
N SER A 66 1.46 -12.48 -14.11
CA SER A 66 0.32 -13.37 -14.35
C SER A 66 -0.23 -14.05 -13.09
N ILE A 67 -0.05 -13.45 -11.91
CA ILE A 67 -0.55 -13.98 -10.63
C ILE A 67 -1.94 -13.40 -10.36
N ARG A 68 -2.96 -14.27 -10.22
CA ARG A 68 -4.36 -13.88 -9.99
C ARG A 68 -5.10 -14.81 -9.01
N ALA A 69 -4.42 -15.22 -7.94
CA ALA A 69 -4.98 -16.10 -6.92
C ALA A 69 -5.93 -15.39 -5.93
N ALA A 70 -5.88 -14.05 -5.86
CA ALA A 70 -6.75 -13.25 -5.02
C ALA A 70 -8.23 -13.31 -5.48
N ASP A 71 -9.14 -13.43 -4.53
CA ASP A 71 -10.59 -13.31 -4.73
C ASP A 71 -11.01 -11.93 -5.28
N VAL A 72 -10.20 -10.90 -5.04
CA VAL A 72 -10.39 -9.52 -5.52
C VAL A 72 -9.61 -9.20 -6.81
N ALA A 73 -9.10 -10.22 -7.52
CA ALA A 73 -8.22 -10.01 -8.68
C ALA A 73 -8.88 -9.20 -9.83
N ASP A 74 -10.18 -9.34 -10.06
CA ASP A 74 -10.88 -8.57 -11.11
C ASP A 74 -11.05 -7.09 -10.71
N GLN A 75 -11.31 -6.83 -9.43
CA GLN A 75 -11.42 -5.48 -8.88
C GLN A 75 -10.06 -4.77 -8.92
N LEU A 76 -8.97 -5.46 -8.54
CA LEU A 76 -7.62 -4.93 -8.63
C LEU A 76 -7.25 -4.61 -10.09
N SER A 77 -7.54 -5.52 -11.02
CA SER A 77 -7.31 -5.27 -12.46
C SER A 77 -8.11 -4.10 -13.00
N ALA A 78 -9.35 -3.91 -12.53
CA ALA A 78 -10.15 -2.74 -12.90
C ALA A 78 -9.54 -1.42 -12.40
N VAL A 79 -8.94 -1.42 -11.21
CA VAL A 79 -8.22 -0.25 -10.67
C VAL A 79 -6.96 0.03 -11.48
N GLU A 80 -6.14 -0.99 -11.77
CA GLU A 80 -4.95 -0.85 -12.60
C GLU A 80 -5.28 -0.21 -13.96
N ARG A 81 -6.31 -0.72 -14.65
CA ARG A 81 -6.75 -0.17 -15.95
C ARG A 81 -7.31 1.25 -15.85
N LYS A 82 -8.00 1.58 -14.76
CA LYS A 82 -8.65 2.90 -14.59
C LYS A 82 -7.65 4.02 -14.29
N PHE A 83 -6.57 3.69 -13.60
CA PHE A 83 -5.59 4.67 -13.13
C PHE A 83 -4.21 4.50 -13.77
N GLY A 84 -4.02 3.53 -14.66
CA GLY A 84 -2.74 3.26 -15.31
C GLY A 84 -1.61 2.92 -14.32
N VAL A 85 -1.93 2.29 -13.19
CA VAL A 85 -0.96 1.90 -12.15
C VAL A 85 -0.78 0.38 -12.11
N ARG A 86 0.36 -0.09 -11.60
CA ARG A 86 0.55 -1.50 -11.24
C ARG A 86 0.24 -1.70 -9.75
N LEU A 87 -0.41 -2.80 -9.43
CA LEU A 87 -0.73 -3.22 -8.07
C LEU A 87 -0.10 -4.57 -7.76
N VAL A 88 0.47 -4.69 -6.56
CA VAL A 88 0.90 -5.98 -5.99
C VAL A 88 0.10 -6.19 -4.71
N TYR A 89 -0.60 -7.31 -4.62
CA TYR A 89 -1.41 -7.64 -3.45
C TYR A 89 -1.12 -9.04 -2.93
N GLY A 90 -1.20 -9.18 -1.61
CA GLY A 90 -0.95 -10.44 -0.95
C GLY A 90 -1.07 -10.35 0.55
N ARG A 91 -0.38 -11.25 1.25
CA ARG A 91 -0.35 -11.30 2.71
C ARG A 91 1.08 -11.36 3.20
N ARG A 92 1.31 -10.89 4.42
CA ARG A 92 2.63 -10.98 5.05
C ARG A 92 2.51 -11.38 6.50
N LEU A 93 3.28 -12.39 6.92
CA LEU A 93 3.33 -12.76 8.34
C LEU A 93 4.11 -11.70 9.14
N LEU A 94 3.45 -11.13 10.14
CA LEU A 94 4.05 -10.27 11.16
C LEU A 94 4.19 -11.04 12.46
N THR A 95 5.37 -10.96 13.08
CA THR A 95 5.64 -11.52 14.40
C THR A 95 6.16 -10.43 15.34
N GLN A 96 5.64 -10.39 16.57
CA GLN A 96 6.07 -9.49 17.64
C GLN A 96 5.85 -10.17 19.01
N ASP A 97 6.90 -10.33 19.82
CA ASP A 97 6.82 -10.94 21.16
C ASP A 97 6.05 -12.27 21.19
N GLY A 98 6.30 -13.15 20.21
CA GLY A 98 5.60 -14.43 20.06
C GLY A 98 4.16 -14.36 19.53
N ARG A 99 3.60 -13.16 19.35
CA ARG A 99 2.29 -12.92 18.73
C ARG A 99 2.45 -12.86 17.21
N ARG A 100 1.46 -13.40 16.49
CA ARG A 100 1.45 -13.47 15.03
C ARG A 100 0.17 -12.87 14.44
N ALA A 101 0.30 -12.21 13.30
CA ALA A 101 -0.80 -11.73 12.47
C ALA A 101 -0.39 -11.78 11.01
N SER A 102 -1.33 -12.03 10.09
CA SER A 102 -1.06 -12.03 8.65
C SER A 102 -1.97 -11.00 7.97
N PRO A 103 -1.67 -9.69 8.08
CA PRO A 103 -2.44 -8.67 7.37
C PRO A 103 -2.30 -8.82 5.85
N GLU A 104 -3.28 -8.27 5.15
CA GLU A 104 -3.19 -8.04 3.71
C GLU A 104 -2.23 -6.87 3.45
N ILE A 105 -1.49 -6.96 2.35
CA ILE A 105 -0.62 -5.90 1.87
C ILE A 105 -1.09 -5.54 0.45
N LEU A 106 -1.28 -4.26 0.19
CA LEU A 106 -1.55 -3.72 -1.14
C LEU A 106 -0.49 -2.66 -1.45
N LEU A 107 0.34 -2.93 -2.45
CA LEU A 107 1.36 -2.01 -2.91
C LEU A 107 0.97 -1.40 -4.25
N VAL A 108 1.22 -0.11 -4.40
CA VAL A 108 0.99 0.65 -5.62
C VAL A 108 2.34 1.04 -6.21
N ASP A 109 2.58 0.69 -7.47
CA ASP A 109 3.75 1.16 -8.20
C ASP A 109 3.63 2.66 -8.49
N VAL A 110 4.50 3.43 -7.84
CA VAL A 110 4.57 4.89 -7.94
C VAL A 110 5.75 5.35 -8.80
N SER A 111 6.44 4.44 -9.49
CA SER A 111 7.57 4.78 -10.37
C SER A 111 7.16 5.58 -11.61
N ARG A 112 5.86 5.62 -11.91
CA ARG A 112 5.28 6.38 -13.02
C ARG A 112 4.05 7.15 -12.57
N PRO A 113 3.80 8.35 -13.12
CA PRO A 113 2.58 9.09 -12.85
C PRO A 113 1.33 8.27 -13.19
N PRO A 114 0.31 8.24 -12.31
CA PRO A 114 -0.96 7.62 -12.64
C PRO A 114 -1.70 8.44 -13.71
N GLU A 115 -2.63 7.79 -14.40
CA GLU A 115 -3.62 8.50 -15.21
C GLU A 115 -4.41 9.48 -14.33
N ARG A 116 -4.80 10.61 -14.94
CA ARG A 116 -5.61 11.67 -14.30
C ARG A 116 -4.91 12.41 -13.15
N LEU A 117 -3.59 12.32 -13.02
CA LEU A 117 -2.82 13.08 -12.02
C LEU A 117 -3.10 14.59 -12.07
N ASN A 118 -3.19 15.18 -13.27
CA ASN A 118 -3.47 16.62 -13.41
C ASN A 118 -4.88 17.00 -12.97
N GLU A 119 -5.87 16.12 -13.16
CA GLU A 119 -7.22 16.34 -12.65
C GLU A 119 -7.21 16.31 -11.12
N PHE A 120 -6.48 15.37 -10.52
CA PHE A 120 -6.30 15.31 -9.07
C PHE A 120 -5.64 16.58 -8.52
N LYS A 121 -4.54 17.06 -9.14
CA LYS A 121 -3.88 18.32 -8.75
C LYS A 121 -4.81 19.53 -8.87
N ARG A 122 -5.62 19.60 -9.93
CA ARG A 122 -6.64 20.66 -10.09
C ARG A 122 -7.65 20.59 -8.94
N ASP A 123 -8.14 19.40 -8.61
CA ASP A 123 -9.14 19.23 -7.56
C ASP A 123 -8.56 19.60 -6.18
N LEU A 124 -7.28 19.30 -5.90
CA LEU A 124 -6.58 19.76 -4.70
C LEU A 124 -6.49 21.29 -4.62
N PHE A 125 -6.22 21.96 -5.73
CA PHE A 125 -6.23 23.42 -5.79
C PHE A 125 -7.64 23.99 -5.54
N LEU A 126 -8.66 23.45 -6.21
CA LEU A 126 -10.03 23.97 -6.09
C LEU A 126 -10.62 23.80 -4.69
N HIS A 127 -10.30 22.71 -3.99
CA HIS A 127 -10.86 22.42 -2.67
C HIS A 127 -10.01 22.93 -1.51
N PHE A 128 -8.68 22.94 -1.67
CA PHE A 128 -7.75 23.23 -0.57
C PHE A 128 -6.78 24.37 -0.87
N GLY A 129 -6.79 24.93 -2.08
CA GLY A 129 -5.84 25.96 -2.51
C GLY A 129 -4.41 25.45 -2.68
N LEU A 130 -4.19 24.13 -2.78
CA LEU A 130 -2.86 23.56 -2.92
C LEU A 130 -2.32 23.80 -4.34
N GLU A 131 -1.33 24.68 -4.45
CA GLU A 131 -0.68 25.04 -5.70
C GLU A 131 0.46 24.07 -6.04
N SER A 132 0.13 22.84 -6.48
CA SER A 132 1.09 21.77 -6.77
C SER A 132 2.30 22.23 -7.59
N HIS A 133 2.08 23.07 -8.61
CA HIS A 133 3.11 23.60 -9.51
C HIS A 133 4.27 24.31 -8.79
N ARG A 134 4.04 24.89 -7.60
CA ARG A 134 5.08 25.57 -6.82
C ARG A 134 6.03 24.60 -6.14
N TYR A 135 5.58 23.36 -5.94
CA TYR A 135 6.26 22.37 -5.13
C TYR A 135 6.82 21.20 -5.94
N GLU A 136 6.55 21.11 -7.24
CA GLU A 136 6.99 19.98 -8.09
C GLU A 136 8.52 19.80 -8.15
N HIS A 137 9.29 20.81 -7.74
CA HIS A 137 10.75 20.74 -7.66
C HIS A 137 11.27 20.32 -6.28
N HIS A 138 10.38 20.16 -5.29
CA HIS A 138 10.73 19.71 -3.96
C HIS A 138 10.56 18.19 -3.87
N TRP A 139 11.64 17.49 -3.54
CA TRP A 139 11.64 16.03 -3.38
C TRP A 139 10.58 15.54 -2.37
N GLU A 140 10.29 16.33 -1.33
CA GLU A 140 9.27 16.00 -0.32
C GLU A 140 7.87 15.99 -0.93
N TYR A 141 7.63 16.87 -1.90
CA TYR A 141 6.34 16.97 -2.59
C TYR A 141 6.15 15.80 -3.56
N GLU A 142 7.23 15.26 -4.15
CA GLU A 142 7.16 14.04 -4.98
C GLU A 142 6.70 12.80 -4.20
N GLN A 143 6.71 12.84 -2.86
CA GLN A 143 6.19 11.75 -2.02
C GLN A 143 4.67 11.78 -1.82
N TYR A 144 3.96 12.81 -2.33
CA TYR A 144 2.50 13.01 -2.20
C TYR A 144 1.78 13.02 -3.55
#